data_AF-A0A4R8FVF9-F1
#
_entry.id   AF-A0A4R8FVF9-F1
#
_cell.length_a   1.000
_cell.length_b   1.000
_cell.length_c   1.000
_cell.angle_alpha   90.00
_cell.angle_beta   90.00
_cell.angle_gamma   90.00
#
_symmetry.space_group_name_H-M   'P 1'
#
loop_
_entity.id
_entity.type
_entity.pdbx_description
1 polymer ?
#
loop_
_entity_poly.entity_id
_entity_poly.type
_entity_poly.pdbx_seq_one_letter_code
_entity_poly.pdbx_strand_id
1 'polypeptide(L)' 'MQAINTGPVTELIAPETKVADLIRKYGKAIVWRSRPATRRSVEDKPMSVQQSMNARREAEYVARRNGQKEALIQIWEAR' A
#
# COMPACT_ATOMS: atom_id res chain seq x y z
N MET A 1 -24.93 -2.90 0.71
CA MET A 1 -25.12 -1.45 0.91
C MET A 1 -23.81 -0.72 0.74
N GLN A 2 -23.82 0.46 0.14
CA GLN A 2 -22.63 1.30 -0.07
C GLN A 2 -22.80 2.62 0.70
N ALA A 3 -21.71 3.10 1.31
CA ALA A 3 -21.70 4.34 2.08
C ALA A 3 -21.30 5.52 1.17
N ILE A 4 -22.11 6.57 1.17
CA ILE A 4 -21.79 7.84 0.49
C ILE A 4 -21.65 8.93 1.54
N ASN A 5 -20.59 9.73 1.41
CA ASN A 5 -20.33 10.88 2.28
C ASN A 5 -20.84 12.16 1.63
N THR A 6 -21.78 12.81 2.29
CA THR A 6 -22.33 14.12 1.89
C THR A 6 -21.97 15.13 2.97
N GLY A 7 -20.81 15.77 2.84
CA GLY A 7 -20.28 16.66 3.88
C GLY A 7 -19.99 15.90 5.18
N PRO A 8 -20.56 16.29 6.34
CA PRO A 8 -20.36 15.60 7.62
C PRO A 8 -21.27 14.37 7.83
N VAL A 9 -22.17 14.05 6.89
CA VAL A 9 -23.14 12.96 7.03
C VAL A 9 -22.77 11.78 6.12
N THR A 10 -22.84 10.57 6.65
CA THR A 10 -22.69 9.31 5.89
C THR A 10 -24.05 8.63 5.76
N GLU A 11 -24.53 8.47 4.53
CA GLU A 11 -25.77 7.74 4.23
C GLU A 11 -25.45 6.37 3.64
N LEU A 12 -26.22 5.36 4.05
CA LEU A 12 -26.16 4.01 3.50
C LEU A 12 -27.18 3.86 2.38
N ILE A 13 -26.70 3.52 1.20
CA ILE A 13 -27.52 3.40 0.00
C ILE A 13 -27.56 1.95 -0.46
N ALA A 14 -28.75 1.53 -0.88
CA ALA A 14 -29.00 0.19 -1.41
C ALA A 14 -28.30 0.04 -2.78
N PRO A 15 -27.69 -1.12 -3.06
CA PRO A 15 -26.88 -1.34 -4.27
C PRO A 15 -27.65 -1.17 -5.59
N GLU A 16 -28.97 -1.30 -5.57
CA GLU A 16 -29.87 -1.11 -6.71
C GLU A 16 -30.19 0.35 -7.04
N THR A 17 -29.76 1.30 -6.21
CA THR A 17 -30.09 2.73 -6.39
C THR A 17 -29.34 3.30 -7.59
N LYS A 18 -30.08 3.88 -8.54
CA LYS A 18 -29.48 4.49 -9.75
C LYS A 18 -28.80 5.81 -9.42
N VAL A 19 -27.69 6.08 -10.12
CA VAL A 19 -26.93 7.34 -10.00
C VAL A 19 -27.79 8.56 -10.33
N ALA A 20 -28.74 8.44 -11.26
CA ALA A 20 -29.63 9.55 -11.64
C ALA A 20 -30.54 10.00 -10.49
N ASP A 21 -31.09 9.05 -9.71
CA ASP A 21 -31.96 9.33 -8.57
C ASP A 21 -31.19 10.04 -7.45
N LEU A 22 -29.92 9.65 -7.28
CA LEU A 22 -28.99 10.28 -6.36
C LEU A 22 -28.69 11.74 -6.73
N ILE A 23 -28.42 12.03 -8.02
CA ILE A 23 -28.18 13.40 -8.48
C ILE A 23 -29.43 14.28 -8.26
N ARG A 24 -30.63 13.73 -8.49
CA ARG A 24 -31.90 14.44 -8.28
C ARG A 24 -32.14 14.80 -6.82
N LYS A 25 -31.76 13.91 -5.88
CA LYS A 25 -31.92 14.10 -4.43
C LYS A 25 -30.99 15.18 -3.87
N TYR A 26 -29.73 15.22 -4.30
CA TYR A 26 -28.72 16.10 -3.70
C TYR A 26 -28.37 17.35 -4.51
N GLY A 27 -28.87 17.47 -5.75
CA GLY A 27 -28.65 18.64 -6.62
C GLY A 27 -27.19 18.90 -7.00
N LYS A 28 -26.29 17.95 -6.72
CA LYS A 28 -24.85 18.00 -6.99
C LYS A 28 -24.39 16.64 -7.48
N ALA A 29 -23.42 16.63 -8.40
CA ALA A 29 -22.78 15.39 -8.84
C ALA A 29 -22.15 14.68 -7.63
N ILE A 30 -22.59 13.45 -7.35
CA ILE A 30 -22.00 12.65 -6.28
C ILE A 30 -20.59 12.26 -6.68
N VAL A 31 -19.62 12.77 -5.93
CA VAL A 31 -18.23 12.33 -6.08
C VAL A 31 -18.10 11.00 -5.37
N TRP A 32 -18.08 9.92 -6.15
CA TRP A 32 -17.66 8.61 -5.66
C TRP A 32 -16.19 8.71 -5.29
N ARG A 33 -15.91 9.09 -4.04
CA ARG A 33 -14.61 8.85 -3.45
C ARG A 33 -14.59 7.37 -3.17
N SER A 34 -14.17 6.58 -4.17
CA SER A 34 -13.63 5.24 -3.93
C SER A 34 -12.77 5.38 -2.69
N ARG A 35 -13.08 4.59 -1.64
CA ARG A 35 -12.40 4.58 -0.33
C ARG A 35 -11.02 5.20 -0.44
N PRO A 36 -10.65 6.19 0.41
CA PRO A 36 -9.32 6.78 0.34
C PRO A 36 -8.36 5.61 0.23
N ALA A 37 -7.68 5.49 -0.93
CA ALA A 37 -6.75 4.40 -1.19
C ALA A 37 -5.95 4.31 0.09
N THR A 38 -6.15 3.18 0.80
CA THR A 38 -5.77 2.95 2.19
C THR A 38 -4.51 3.76 2.41
N ARG A 39 -4.56 4.85 3.22
CA ARG A 39 -3.38 5.71 3.41
C ARG A 39 -2.22 4.75 3.59
N ARG A 40 -1.32 4.68 2.59
CA ARG A 40 -0.26 3.67 2.53
C ARG A 40 0.28 3.54 3.93
N SER A 41 0.16 2.35 4.51
CA SER A 41 0.48 2.19 5.92
C SER A 41 1.93 2.61 6.13
N VAL A 42 2.36 2.90 7.36
CA VAL A 42 3.75 3.36 7.55
C VAL A 42 4.75 2.35 6.96
N GLU A 43 4.35 1.09 6.92
CA GLU A 43 5.04 -0.07 6.35
C GLU A 43 5.06 -0.08 4.81
N ASP A 44 4.07 0.53 4.14
CA ASP A 44 4.01 0.68 2.68
C ASP A 44 4.88 1.85 2.16
N LYS A 45 5.49 2.62 3.07
CA LYS A 45 6.38 3.73 2.70
C LYS A 45 7.77 3.18 2.35
N PRO A 46 8.51 3.84 1.44
CA PRO A 46 9.90 3.50 1.20
C PRO A 46 10.69 3.54 2.52
N MET A 47 11.50 2.51 2.75
CA MET A 47 12.39 2.48 3.91
C MET A 47 13.33 3.68 3.88
N SER A 48 13.60 4.26 5.05
CA SER A 48 14.67 5.25 5.18
C SER A 48 16.03 4.60 4.94
N VAL A 49 17.04 5.41 4.60
CA VAL A 49 18.42 4.94 4.38
C VAL A 49 18.95 4.18 5.61
N GLN A 50 18.59 4.61 6.82
CA GLN A 50 18.99 3.91 8.04
C GLN A 50 18.30 2.56 8.19
N GLN A 51 17.00 2.48 7.85
CA GLN A 51 16.24 1.23 7.90
C GLN A 51 16.77 0.21 6.90
N SER A 52 17.10 0.63 5.68
CA SER A 52 17.66 -0.28 4.67
C SER A 52 19.03 -0.82 5.07
N MET A 53 19.91 0.02 5.66
CA MET A 53 21.21 -0.40 6.16
C MET A 53 21.10 -1.39 7.33
N ASN A 54 20.15 -1.16 8.24
CA ASN A 54 19.89 -2.09 9.34
C ASN A 54 19.35 -3.43 8.83
N ALA A 55 18.38 -3.42 7.91
CA ALA A 55 17.82 -4.62 7.31
C ALA A 55 18.88 -5.45 6.57
N ARG A 56 19.81 -4.79 5.87
CA ARG A 56 20.95 -5.45 5.22
C ARG A 56 21.86 -6.16 6.24
N ARG A 57 22.23 -5.48 7.32
CA ARG A 57 23.06 -6.07 8.38
C ARG A 57 22.38 -7.27 9.02
N GLU A 58 21.09 -7.16 9.33
CA GLU A 58 20.32 -8.26 9.91
C GLU A 58 20.31 -9.49 9.00
N ALA A 59 20.09 -9.29 7.69
CA ALA A 59 20.18 -10.36 6.71
C ALA A 59 21.57 -11.02 6.67
N GLU A 60 22.64 -10.22 6.70
CA GLU A 60 24.02 -10.73 6.74
C GLU A 60 24.30 -11.54 8.02
N TYR A 61 23.80 -11.10 9.18
CA TYR A 61 23.93 -11.82 10.45
C TYR A 61 23.19 -13.16 10.42
N VAL A 62 21.95 -13.18 9.90
CA VAL A 62 21.15 -14.40 9.77
C VAL A 62 21.82 -15.38 8.80
N ALA A 63 22.32 -14.90 7.66
CA ALA A 63 23.04 -15.72 6.69
C ALA A 63 24.28 -16.39 7.32
N ARG A 64 25.10 -15.63 8.07
CA ARG A 64 26.25 -16.17 8.80
C ARG A 64 25.85 -17.23 9.83
N ARG A 65 24.77 -16.99 10.60
CA ARG A 65 24.25 -17.94 11.59
C ARG A 65 23.79 -19.24 10.95
N ASN A 66 23.19 -19.15 9.77
CA ASN A 66 22.68 -20.28 9.01
C ASN A 66 23.77 -20.95 8.14
N GLY A 67 25.05 -20.56 8.29
CA GLY A 67 26.16 -21.12 7.51
C GLY A 67 26.12 -20.77 6.03
N GLN A 68 25.25 -19.85 5.60
CA GLN A 68 25.24 -19.31 4.25
C GLN A 68 26.39 -18.31 4.12
N LYS A 69 27.52 -18.82 3.65
CA LYS A 69 28.67 -17.99 3.26
C LYS A 69 28.41 -17.43 1.86
N GLU A 70 28.82 -16.18 1.63
CA GLU A 70 28.87 -15.65 0.27
C GLU A 70 29.67 -16.61 -0.62
N ALA A 71 29.09 -16.96 -1.76
CA ALA A 71 29.81 -17.65 -2.81
C ALA A 71 30.85 -16.68 -3.35
N LEU A 72 32.06 -16.75 -2.79
CA LEU A 72 33.25 -16.06 -3.31
C LEU A 72 33.63 -16.75 -4.62
N ILE A 73 32.84 -16.51 -5.68
CA ILE A 73 33.17 -16.97 -7.03
C ILE A 73 34.40 -16.16 -7.46
N GLN A 74 35.59 -16.76 -7.29
CA GLN A 74 36.81 -16.26 -7.90
C GLN A 74 36.77 -16.61 -9.38
N ILE A 75 36.47 -15.62 -10.21
CA ILE A 75 36.59 -15.74 -11.67
C ILE A 75 38.08 -15.63 -11.98
N TRP A 76 38.72 -16.74 -12.35
CA TRP A 76 40.08 -16.72 -12.86
C TRP A 76 40.02 -16.28 -14.32
N GLU A 77 40.67 -15.16 -14.65
CA GLU A 77 40.89 -14.74 -16.04
C GLU A 77 41.91 -15.69 -16.67
N ALA A 78 41.50 -16.46 -17.67
CA ALA A 78 42.41 -17.18 -18.54
C ALA A 78 42.98 -16.19 -19.55
N ARG A 79 44.31 -16.02 -19.55
CA ARG A 79 45.04 -15.26 -20.57
C ARG A 79 45.21 -16.07 -21.84
#